data_AF-S9QGE5-F1
#
_entry.id   AF-S9QGE5-F1
#
_cell.length_a   1.000
_cell.length_b   1.000
_cell.length_c   1.000
_cell.angle_alpha   90.00
_cell.angle_beta   90.00
_cell.angle_gamma   90.00
#
_symmetry.space_group_name_H-M   'P 1'
#
loop_
_entity.id
_entity.type
_entity.pdbx_description
1 polymer ?
#
loop_
_entity_poly.entity_id
_entity_poly.type
_entity_poly.pdbx_seq_one_letter_code
_entity_poly.pdbx_strand_id
1 'polypeptide(L)'
;MTADTRFREYVTSGTFRMSLSRAQISALSMVAETGDSAMGEHTFRALHAKGLIEMIRRAPSGSRKNDQGGLEYRLTEAGAVALQMVRLAQLDNGRTDAVTAELRALREQLGDVRALASQLLSDHWDMHARVEETKREAAALRCELDGEPAPSRPMVRLKDRHPERTIAEMSRDAARLEAKLK
;
A
#
# COMPACT_ATOMS: atom_id res chain seq x y z
N MET A 1 -0.48 -42.90 -4.88
CA MET A 1 -1.72 -42.12 -5.00
C MET A 1 -1.36 -40.69 -5.34
N THR A 2 -1.77 -40.18 -6.51
CA THR A 2 -1.46 -38.83 -6.99
C THR A 2 -2.13 -37.76 -6.11
N ALA A 3 -1.59 -36.55 -6.11
CA ALA A 3 -2.14 -35.45 -5.34
C ALA A 3 -3.56 -35.06 -5.78
N ASP A 4 -3.84 -35.10 -7.08
CA ASP A 4 -5.16 -34.78 -7.65
C ASP A 4 -6.25 -35.73 -7.18
N THR A 5 -5.94 -37.03 -7.08
CA THR A 5 -6.89 -38.03 -6.57
C THR A 5 -7.23 -37.75 -5.11
N ARG A 6 -6.25 -37.33 -4.31
CA ARG A 6 -6.46 -36.96 -2.90
C ARG A 6 -7.30 -35.71 -2.74
N PHE A 7 -7.02 -34.66 -3.50
CA PHE A 7 -7.83 -33.45 -3.46
C PHE A 7 -9.27 -33.74 -3.90
N ARG A 8 -9.44 -34.53 -4.97
CA ARG A 8 -10.77 -34.95 -5.44
C ARG A 8 -11.53 -35.72 -4.37
N GLU A 9 -10.90 -36.73 -3.76
CA GLU A 9 -11.50 -37.51 -2.65
C GLU A 9 -11.88 -36.61 -1.46
N TYR A 10 -11.02 -35.66 -1.11
CA TYR A 10 -11.30 -34.69 -0.05
C TYR A 10 -12.51 -33.82 -0.39
N VAL A 11 -12.59 -33.28 -1.60
CA VAL A 11 -13.70 -32.42 -2.07
C VAL A 11 -15.01 -33.18 -2.18
N THR A 12 -14.97 -34.44 -2.63
CA THR A 12 -16.16 -35.29 -2.75
C THR A 12 -16.54 -35.98 -1.45
N SER A 13 -15.77 -35.81 -0.38
CA SER A 13 -16.15 -36.34 0.93
C SER A 13 -17.40 -35.62 1.44
N GLY A 14 -18.35 -36.34 2.04
CA GLY A 14 -19.56 -35.77 2.65
C GLY A 14 -19.28 -34.78 3.80
N THR A 15 -18.01 -34.54 4.12
CA THR A 15 -17.49 -33.66 5.17
C THR A 15 -16.65 -32.50 4.62
N PHE A 16 -16.75 -32.19 3.32
CA PHE A 16 -15.92 -31.16 2.72
C PHE A 16 -16.16 -29.79 3.35
N ARG A 17 -15.18 -29.35 4.16
CA ARG A 17 -15.07 -27.99 4.67
C ARG A 17 -13.64 -27.53 4.46
N MET A 18 -13.41 -26.71 3.45
CA MET A 18 -12.09 -26.13 3.20
C MET A 18 -11.82 -24.99 4.19
N SER A 19 -11.35 -25.36 5.38
CA SER A 19 -10.83 -24.44 6.39
C SER A 19 -9.32 -24.61 6.47
N LEU A 20 -8.58 -23.50 6.46
CA LEU A 20 -7.13 -23.51 6.68
C LEU A 20 -6.83 -22.73 7.96
N SER A 21 -6.07 -23.35 8.87
CA SER A 21 -5.57 -22.63 10.04
C SER A 21 -4.46 -21.66 9.64
N ARG A 22 -4.16 -20.67 10.48
CA ARG A 22 -3.07 -19.72 10.25
C ARG A 22 -1.70 -20.41 10.06
N ALA A 23 -1.47 -21.51 10.80
CA ALA A 23 -0.27 -22.33 10.63
C ALA A 23 -0.24 -23.06 9.27
N GLN A 24 -1.37 -23.56 8.80
CA GLN A 24 -1.48 -24.20 7.47
C GLN A 24 -1.28 -23.20 6.34
N ILE A 25 -1.80 -21.98 6.49
CA ILE A 25 -1.58 -20.88 5.54
C ILE A 25 -0.09 -20.51 5.48
N SER A 26 0.54 -20.31 6.64
CA SER A 26 1.97 -20.00 6.70
C SER A 26 2.82 -21.11 6.10
N ALA A 27 2.47 -22.38 6.34
CA ALA A 27 3.17 -23.52 5.75
C ALA A 27 2.98 -23.60 4.23
N LEU A 28 1.79 -23.28 3.69
CA LEU A 28 1.58 -23.20 2.24
C LEU A 28 2.45 -22.13 1.58
N SER A 29 2.54 -20.94 2.17
CA SER A 29 3.42 -19.88 1.67
C SER A 29 4.89 -20.28 1.73
N MET A 30 5.31 -20.93 2.83
CA MET A 30 6.68 -21.39 3.00
C MET A 30 7.06 -22.48 1.97
N VAL A 31 6.17 -23.43 1.70
CA VAL A 31 6.36 -24.44 0.64
C VAL A 31 6.49 -23.79 -0.73
N ALA A 32 5.71 -22.75 -1.00
CA ALA A 32 5.79 -22.01 -2.26
C ALA A 32 7.14 -21.32 -2.46
N GLU A 33 7.74 -20.81 -1.38
CA GLU A 33 8.94 -19.98 -1.42
C GLU A 33 10.24 -20.78 -1.28
N THR A 34 10.24 -21.82 -0.44
CA THR A 34 11.47 -22.53 -0.02
C THR A 34 11.44 -24.03 -0.29
N GLY A 35 10.26 -24.62 -0.51
CA GLY A 35 10.10 -26.07 -0.71
C GLY A 35 10.42 -26.94 0.51
N ASP A 36 10.76 -26.34 1.66
CA ASP A 36 11.29 -27.05 2.83
C ASP A 36 10.27 -27.16 3.98
N SER A 37 10.49 -28.14 4.86
CA SER A 37 9.67 -28.44 6.03
C SER A 37 10.30 -27.92 7.33
N ALA A 38 10.45 -26.60 7.45
CA ALA A 38 10.92 -25.99 8.71
C ALA A 38 9.83 -25.93 9.81
N MET A 39 8.57 -26.23 9.48
CA MET A 39 7.44 -26.22 10.43
C MET A 39 7.02 -27.63 10.87
N GLY A 40 6.33 -27.71 12.02
CA GLY A 40 5.92 -28.98 12.64
C GLY A 40 5.21 -29.94 11.70
N GLU A 41 5.57 -31.23 11.81
CA GLU A 41 5.16 -32.31 10.91
C GLU A 41 3.62 -32.44 10.77
N HIS A 42 2.88 -32.11 11.82
CA HIS A 42 1.41 -32.15 11.83
C HIS A 42 0.77 -31.20 10.81
N THR A 43 1.35 -30.01 10.60
CA THR A 43 0.83 -29.00 9.66
C THR A 43 0.97 -29.49 8.22
N PHE A 44 2.13 -30.04 7.88
CA PHE A 44 2.42 -30.60 6.57
C PHE A 44 1.60 -31.85 6.28
N ARG A 45 1.44 -32.76 7.26
CA ARG A 45 0.55 -33.92 7.11
C ARG A 45 -0.89 -33.52 6.82
N ALA A 46 -1.40 -32.48 7.49
CA ALA A 46 -2.75 -31.98 7.24
C ALA A 46 -2.91 -31.36 5.84
N LEU A 47 -1.94 -30.60 5.36
CA LEU A 47 -1.93 -30.05 4.00
C LEU A 47 -1.84 -31.15 2.94
N HIS A 48 -1.03 -32.18 3.20
CA HIS A 48 -0.86 -33.35 2.33
C HIS A 48 -2.14 -34.20 2.28
N ALA A 49 -2.83 -34.37 3.40
CA ALA A 49 -4.12 -35.06 3.49
C ALA A 49 -5.22 -34.31 2.72
N LYS A 50 -5.17 -32.98 2.72
CA LYS A 50 -6.04 -32.12 1.90
C LYS A 50 -5.64 -32.09 0.42
N GLY A 51 -4.54 -32.75 0.02
CA GLY A 51 -4.07 -32.75 -1.37
C GLY A 51 -3.54 -31.39 -1.86
N LEU A 52 -3.20 -30.46 -0.95
CA LEU A 52 -2.68 -29.13 -1.31
C LEU A 52 -1.16 -29.13 -1.50
N ILE A 53 -0.47 -30.11 -0.92
CA ILE A 53 0.97 -30.30 -1.09
C ILE A 53 1.26 -31.77 -1.33
N GLU A 54 2.39 -32.04 -1.97
CA GLU A 54 2.93 -33.37 -2.16
C GLU A 54 4.39 -33.43 -1.75
N MET A 55 4.84 -34.59 -1.29
CA MET A 55 6.22 -34.82 -0.88
C MET A 55 7.03 -35.26 -2.10
N ILE A 56 8.12 -34.55 -2.40
CA ILE A 56 9.00 -34.83 -3.55
C ILE A 56 10.13 -35.76 -3.14
N ARG A 57 10.81 -35.44 -2.02
CA ARG A 57 11.98 -36.18 -1.54
C ARG A 57 11.96 -36.30 -0.03
N ARG A 58 12.33 -37.49 0.44
CA ARG A 58 12.74 -37.73 1.81
C ARG A 58 14.26 -37.80 1.79
N ALA A 59 14.94 -36.82 2.38
CA ALA A 59 16.40 -36.88 2.48
C ALA A 59 16.80 -38.21 3.17
N PRO A 60 17.82 -38.93 2.65
CA PRO A 60 18.27 -40.17 3.28
C PRO A 60 18.73 -39.86 4.71
N SER A 61 18.21 -40.60 5.69
CA SER A 61 18.59 -40.46 7.09
C SER A 61 20.02 -40.97 7.29
N GLY A 62 21.01 -40.13 6.98
CA GLY A 62 22.38 -40.60 6.95
C GLY A 62 23.39 -39.52 6.57
N SER A 63 23.52 -38.48 7.38
CA SER A 63 24.80 -38.06 7.98
C SER A 63 24.62 -36.74 8.72
N ARG A 64 25.27 -36.63 9.88
CA ARG A 64 25.39 -35.45 10.78
C ARG A 64 24.21 -35.17 11.71
N LYS A 65 24.54 -35.06 13.00
CA LYS A 65 23.66 -34.79 14.15
C LYS A 65 22.80 -33.51 14.04
N ASN A 66 23.02 -32.65 13.03
CA ASN A 66 22.31 -31.38 12.83
C ASN A 66 21.62 -31.25 11.47
N ASP A 67 21.77 -32.21 10.55
CA ASP A 67 20.99 -32.26 9.32
C ASP A 67 19.78 -33.16 9.59
N GLN A 68 18.74 -32.60 10.21
CA GLN A 68 17.42 -33.23 10.19
C GLN A 68 17.04 -33.32 8.71
N GLY A 69 17.02 -34.53 8.16
CA GLY A 69 16.66 -34.77 6.77
C GLY A 69 15.34 -34.09 6.44
N GLY A 70 15.43 -32.95 5.77
CA GLY A 70 14.28 -32.14 5.38
C GLY A 70 13.35 -32.96 4.51
N LEU A 71 12.06 -32.90 4.80
CA LEU A 71 11.04 -33.40 3.90
C LEU A 71 10.80 -32.29 2.88
N GLU A 72 11.15 -32.54 1.63
CA GLU A 72 10.94 -31.58 0.56
C GLU A 72 9.49 -31.71 0.06
N TYR A 73 8.77 -30.60 0.07
CA TYR A 73 7.37 -30.53 -0.36
C TYR A 73 7.22 -29.58 -1.54
N ARG A 74 6.22 -29.85 -2.37
CA ARG A 74 5.79 -28.96 -3.46
C ARG A 74 4.30 -28.72 -3.40
N LEU A 75 3.88 -27.54 -3.85
CA LEU A 75 2.48 -27.22 -4.07
C LEU A 75 1.90 -28.05 -5.21
N THR A 76 0.71 -28.59 -4.98
CA THR A 76 -0.11 -29.19 -6.02
C THR A 76 -0.85 -28.07 -6.78
N GLU A 77 -1.52 -28.39 -7.88
CA GLU A 77 -2.34 -27.38 -8.59
C GLU A 77 -3.43 -26.79 -7.69
N ALA A 78 -4.10 -27.66 -6.92
CA ALA A 78 -5.07 -27.24 -5.92
C ALA A 78 -4.44 -26.37 -4.82
N GLY A 79 -3.22 -26.71 -4.38
CA GLY A 79 -2.45 -25.90 -3.44
C GLY A 79 -2.10 -24.51 -3.96
N ALA A 80 -1.71 -24.41 -5.23
CA ALA A 80 -1.39 -23.14 -5.88
C ALA A 80 -2.62 -22.23 -5.96
N VAL A 81 -3.78 -22.78 -6.36
CA VAL A 81 -5.05 -22.02 -6.40
C VAL A 81 -5.48 -21.61 -4.99
N ALA A 82 -5.39 -22.50 -4.01
CA ALA A 82 -5.71 -22.18 -2.62
C ALA A 82 -4.82 -21.05 -2.07
N LEU A 83 -3.52 -21.08 -2.37
CA LEU A 83 -2.59 -20.03 -1.98
C LEU A 83 -2.90 -18.68 -2.65
N GLN A 84 -3.31 -18.69 -3.92
CA GLN A 84 -3.76 -17.47 -4.60
C GLN A 84 -5.00 -16.86 -3.93
N MET A 85 -5.98 -17.68 -3.56
CA MET A 85 -7.16 -17.21 -2.83
C MET A 85 -6.81 -16.65 -1.45
N VAL A 86 -5.89 -17.30 -0.73
CA VAL A 86 -5.36 -16.82 0.55
C VAL A 86 -4.67 -15.46 0.40
N ARG A 87 -3.86 -15.28 -0.65
CA ARG A 87 -3.20 -13.99 -0.97
C ARG A 87 -4.18 -12.89 -1.33
N LEU A 88 -5.19 -13.20 -2.16
CA LEU A 88 -6.25 -12.25 -2.50
C LEU A 88 -7.04 -11.82 -1.26
N ALA A 89 -7.27 -12.75 -0.33
CA ALA A 89 -7.90 -12.49 0.96
C ALA A 89 -6.95 -11.84 1.99
N GLN A 90 -5.68 -11.62 1.64
CA GLN A 90 -4.65 -11.06 2.51
C GLN A 90 -4.45 -11.85 3.82
N LEU A 91 -4.54 -13.18 3.72
CA LEU A 91 -4.43 -14.09 4.87
C LEU A 91 -3.05 -14.72 5.01
N ASP A 92 -2.14 -14.58 4.03
CA ASP A 92 -0.78 -15.08 4.14
C ASP A 92 0.14 -14.11 4.88
N ASN A 93 0.83 -14.59 5.91
CA ASN A 93 1.93 -13.86 6.56
C ASN A 93 3.24 -13.99 5.75
N GLY A 94 3.16 -14.13 4.42
CA GLY A 94 4.34 -14.12 3.56
C GLY A 94 5.08 -12.78 3.70
N ARG A 95 6.25 -12.67 3.06
CA ARG A 95 7.14 -11.49 3.00
C ARG A 95 6.48 -10.15 2.59
N THR A 96 5.17 -10.14 2.44
CA THR A 96 4.22 -9.06 2.16
C THR A 96 4.04 -8.06 3.31
N ASP A 97 4.36 -8.34 4.56
CA ASP A 97 4.12 -7.35 5.64
C ASP A 97 4.99 -6.08 5.53
N ALA A 98 6.25 -6.19 5.12
CA ALA A 98 7.10 -5.02 4.93
C ALA A 98 6.68 -4.19 3.71
N VAL A 99 6.53 -4.83 2.55
CA VAL A 99 6.20 -4.13 1.29
C VAL A 99 4.77 -3.58 1.31
N THR A 100 3.80 -4.27 1.92
CA THR A 100 2.44 -3.73 2.03
C THR A 100 2.34 -2.62 3.07
N ALA A 101 3.09 -2.69 4.18
CA ALA A 101 3.21 -1.58 5.11
C ALA A 101 3.90 -0.37 4.47
N GLU A 102 4.98 -0.58 3.72
CA GLU A 102 5.67 0.47 2.95
C GLU A 102 4.74 1.06 1.88
N LEU A 103 4.01 0.24 1.11
CA LEU A 103 3.04 0.73 0.14
C LEU A 103 1.89 1.51 0.80
N ARG A 104 1.43 1.10 1.98
CA ARG A 104 0.43 1.85 2.76
C ARG A 104 0.99 3.19 3.20
N ALA A 105 2.19 3.20 3.80
CA ALA A 105 2.86 4.41 4.25
C ALA A 105 3.12 5.39 3.09
N LEU A 106 3.60 4.89 1.94
CA LEU A 106 3.82 5.70 0.75
C LEU A 106 2.52 6.28 0.19
N ARG A 107 1.41 5.52 0.22
CA ARG A 107 0.10 6.03 -0.20
C ARG A 107 -0.42 7.12 0.73
N GLU A 108 -0.24 6.97 2.04
CA GLU A 108 -0.59 8.00 3.03
C GLU A 108 0.26 9.26 2.82
N GLN A 109 1.57 9.12 2.68
CA GLN A 109 2.47 10.24 2.38
C GLN A 109 2.08 10.96 1.09
N LEU A 110 1.73 10.23 0.04
CA LEU A 110 1.30 10.80 -1.23
C LEU A 110 -0.07 11.51 -1.12
N GLY A 111 -0.97 10.99 -0.27
CA GLY A 111 -2.23 11.65 0.08
C GLY A 111 -2.01 12.98 0.79
N ASP A 112 -1.15 12.99 1.81
CA ASP A 112 -0.76 14.19 2.54
C ASP A 112 -0.14 15.26 1.64
N VAL A 113 0.79 14.86 0.78
CA VAL A 113 1.46 15.78 -0.16
C VAL A 113 0.46 16.37 -1.15
N ARG A 114 -0.48 15.56 -1.67
CA ARG A 114 -1.54 16.08 -2.56
C ARG A 114 -2.46 17.07 -1.87
N ALA A 115 -2.87 16.78 -0.62
CA ALA A 115 -3.70 17.69 0.15
C ALA A 115 -3.00 19.03 0.38
N LEU A 116 -1.73 19.00 0.78
CA LEU A 116 -0.92 20.21 0.98
C LEU A 116 -0.70 20.98 -0.32
N ALA A 117 -0.41 20.30 -1.43
CA ALA A 117 -0.24 20.95 -2.74
C ALA A 117 -1.53 21.65 -3.21
N SER A 118 -2.68 21.00 -3.01
CA SER A 118 -3.98 21.61 -3.30
C SER A 118 -4.24 22.86 -2.45
N GLN A 119 -3.86 22.83 -1.17
CA GLN A 119 -3.99 24.00 -0.29
C GLN A 119 -3.09 25.14 -0.76
N LEU A 120 -1.83 24.87 -1.08
CA LEU A 120 -0.90 25.89 -1.56
C LEU A 120 -1.31 26.52 -2.88
N LEU A 121 -1.87 25.73 -3.79
CA LEU A 121 -2.43 26.28 -5.02
C LEU A 121 -3.55 27.27 -4.71
N SER A 122 -4.44 26.95 -3.77
CA SER A 122 -5.49 27.87 -3.32
C SER A 122 -4.87 29.14 -2.71
N ASP A 123 -3.93 28.99 -1.80
CA ASP A 123 -3.26 30.10 -1.12
C ASP A 123 -2.52 31.01 -2.13
N HIS A 124 -1.88 30.43 -3.14
CA HIS A 124 -1.22 31.17 -4.22
C HIS A 124 -2.22 31.98 -5.04
N TRP A 125 -3.40 31.42 -5.35
CA TRP A 125 -4.46 32.18 -6.03
C TRP A 125 -4.95 33.36 -5.20
N ASP A 126 -5.13 33.17 -3.90
CA ASP A 126 -5.57 34.21 -2.97
C ASP A 126 -4.49 35.30 -2.80
N MET A 127 -3.23 34.90 -2.63
CA MET A 127 -2.09 35.83 -2.60
C MET A 127 -2.00 36.64 -3.89
N HIS A 128 -2.15 36.00 -5.05
CA HIS A 128 -2.10 36.67 -6.34
C HIS A 128 -3.26 37.67 -6.49
N ALA A 129 -4.46 37.31 -6.01
CA ALA A 129 -5.59 38.24 -5.98
C ALA A 129 -5.29 39.49 -5.12
N ARG A 130 -4.70 39.30 -3.94
CA ARG A 130 -4.32 40.41 -3.03
C ARG A 130 -3.22 41.30 -3.63
N VAL A 131 -2.21 40.71 -4.26
CA VAL A 131 -1.13 41.47 -4.91
C VAL A 131 -1.70 42.31 -6.06
N GLU A 132 -2.60 41.74 -6.87
CA GLU A 132 -3.23 42.48 -7.95
C GLU A 132 -4.17 43.60 -7.45
N GLU A 133 -4.83 43.42 -6.31
CA GLU A 133 -5.63 44.50 -5.72
C GLU A 133 -4.75 45.62 -5.14
N THR A 134 -3.71 45.28 -4.38
CA THR A 134 -2.78 46.28 -3.80
C THR A 134 -2.02 47.06 -4.88
N LYS A 135 -1.64 46.43 -6.00
CA LYS A 135 -1.08 47.13 -7.17
C LYS A 135 -2.04 48.16 -7.75
N ARG A 136 -3.34 47.86 -7.80
CA ARG A 136 -4.36 48.79 -8.31
C ARG A 136 -4.57 49.96 -7.36
N GLU A 137 -4.65 49.70 -6.07
CA GLU A 137 -4.74 50.75 -5.05
C GLU A 137 -3.53 51.69 -5.13
N ALA A 138 -2.32 51.13 -5.25
CA ALA A 138 -1.11 51.93 -5.42
C ALA A 138 -1.11 52.77 -6.72
N ALA A 139 -1.62 52.21 -7.82
CA ALA A 139 -1.76 52.94 -9.08
C ALA A 139 -2.79 54.07 -8.97
N ALA A 140 -3.93 53.84 -8.32
CA ALA A 140 -4.95 54.86 -8.07
C ALA A 140 -4.40 56.01 -7.21
N LEU A 141 -3.71 55.68 -6.10
CA LEU A 141 -3.07 56.67 -5.23
C LEU A 141 -2.00 57.48 -5.96
N ARG A 142 -1.24 56.87 -6.88
CA ARG A 142 -0.28 57.58 -7.73
C ARG A 142 -0.97 58.58 -8.65
N CYS A 143 -2.01 58.16 -9.37
CA CYS A 143 -2.77 59.07 -10.22
C CYS A 143 -3.38 60.22 -9.41
N GLU A 144 -3.91 59.95 -8.21
CA GLU A 144 -4.42 61.00 -7.31
C GLU A 144 -3.33 62.00 -6.90
N LEU A 145 -2.12 61.53 -6.58
CA LEU A 145 -0.99 62.39 -6.24
C LEU A 145 -0.49 63.21 -7.43
N ASP A 146 -0.51 62.63 -8.62
CA ASP A 146 -0.06 63.28 -9.86
C ASP A 146 -1.15 64.17 -10.50
N GLY A 147 -2.37 64.18 -9.94
CA GLY A 147 -3.52 64.91 -10.47
C GLY A 147 -4.12 64.31 -11.74
N GLU A 148 -3.78 63.07 -12.05
CA GLU A 148 -4.27 62.31 -13.20
C GLU A 148 -5.58 61.56 -12.89
N PRO A 149 -6.44 61.32 -13.89
CA PRO A 149 -7.65 60.52 -13.69
C PRO A 149 -7.32 59.07 -13.31
N ALA A 150 -8.09 58.50 -12.40
CA ALA A 150 -7.89 57.14 -11.89
C ALA A 150 -7.91 56.09 -13.02
N PRO A 151 -7.09 55.02 -12.91
CA PRO A 151 -7.00 53.98 -13.93
C PRO A 151 -8.32 53.20 -14.08
N SER A 152 -8.64 52.84 -15.33
CA SER A 152 -9.85 52.08 -15.66
C SER A 152 -9.86 50.70 -14.99
N ARG A 153 -10.99 50.33 -14.39
CA ARG A 153 -11.15 49.05 -13.69
C ARG A 153 -11.28 47.90 -14.70
N PRO A 154 -10.50 46.80 -14.55
CA PRO A 154 -10.59 45.67 -15.47
C PRO A 154 -11.93 44.92 -15.33
N MET A 155 -12.37 44.33 -16.43
CA MET A 155 -13.64 43.59 -16.54
C MET A 155 -13.65 42.26 -15.76
N VAL A 156 -12.48 41.64 -15.58
CA VAL A 156 -12.31 40.40 -14.80
C VAL A 156 -11.35 40.66 -13.64
N ARG A 157 -11.77 40.27 -12.44
CA ARG A 157 -10.95 40.37 -11.23
C ARG A 157 -10.71 38.99 -10.64
N LEU A 158 -9.48 38.79 -10.19
CA LEU A 158 -9.16 37.68 -9.31
C LEU A 158 -9.87 37.91 -7.98
N LYS A 159 -10.54 36.87 -7.49
CA LYS A 159 -11.25 36.92 -6.22
C LYS A 159 -10.45 36.14 -5.19
N ASP A 160 -10.11 36.82 -4.11
CA ASP A 160 -9.63 36.18 -2.88
C ASP A 160 -10.79 35.38 -2.29
N ARG A 161 -10.60 34.06 -2.20
CA ARG A 161 -11.59 33.11 -1.69
C ARG A 161 -11.52 32.97 -0.17
N HIS A 162 -10.37 33.31 0.43
CA HIS A 162 -10.07 33.12 1.84
C HIS A 162 -9.44 34.36 2.47
N PRO A 163 -10.18 35.49 2.54
CA PRO A 163 -9.66 36.74 3.11
C PRO A 163 -9.25 36.61 4.59
N GLU A 164 -9.81 35.64 5.32
CA GLU A 164 -9.50 35.34 6.71
C GLU A 164 -8.08 34.79 6.92
N ARG A 165 -7.46 34.17 5.91
CA ARG A 165 -6.11 33.60 6.05
C ARG A 165 -5.08 34.71 5.95
N THR A 166 -4.13 34.74 6.89
CA THR A 166 -3.05 35.72 6.88
C THR A 166 -1.91 35.30 5.95
N ILE A 167 -1.16 36.28 5.44
CA ILE A 167 0.06 36.04 4.64
C ILE A 167 1.05 35.15 5.40
N ALA A 168 1.19 35.40 6.71
CA ALA A 168 2.08 34.64 7.58
C ALA A 168 1.66 33.16 7.75
N GLU A 169 0.36 32.86 7.68
CA GLU A 169 -0.13 31.47 7.70
C GLU A 169 0.15 30.76 6.38
N MET A 170 -0.14 31.42 5.25
CA MET A 170 0.14 30.88 3.92
C MET A 170 1.65 30.65 3.70
N SER A 171 2.51 31.56 4.17
CA SER A 171 3.96 31.38 4.12
C SER A 171 4.46 30.23 5.00
N ARG A 172 3.83 29.99 6.16
CA ARG A 172 4.17 28.85 7.02
C ARG A 172 3.81 27.51 6.36
N ASP A 173 2.66 27.44 5.68
CA ASP A 173 2.25 26.24 4.97
C ASP A 173 3.17 25.94 3.77
N ALA A 174 3.64 26.98 3.08
CA ALA A 174 4.63 26.84 2.00
C ALA A 174 5.96 26.27 2.53
N ALA A 175 6.48 26.83 3.62
CA ALA A 175 7.70 26.34 4.26
C ALA A 175 7.55 24.89 4.77
N ARG A 176 6.37 24.52 5.28
CA ARG A 176 6.08 23.15 5.73
C ARG A 176 6.13 22.14 4.58
N LEU A 177 5.68 22.51 3.38
CA LEU A 177 5.77 21.64 2.20
C LEU A 177 7.21 21.51 1.71
N GLU A 178 7.98 22.60 1.64
CA GLU A 178 9.41 22.54 1.30
C GLU A 178 10.19 21.62 2.25
N ALA A 179 9.86 21.66 3.54
CA ALA A 179 10.47 20.77 4.54
C ALA A 179 10.08 19.30 4.37
N LYS A 180 8.91 18.99 3.78
CA LYS A 180 8.48 17.61 3.49
C LYS A 180 9.05 17.04 2.18
N LEU A 181 9.57 17.90 1.30
CA LEU A 181 10.14 17.52 0.00
C LEU A 181 11.67 17.34 0.01
N LYS A 182 12.34 17.82 1.07
CA LYS A 182 13.78 17.63 1.33
C LYS A 182 14.02 16.37 2.16
#